data_AF-A0A1Y3SJX0-F1
#
_entry.id   AF-A0A1Y3SJX0-F1
#
_cell.length_a   1.000
_cell.length_b   1.000
_cell.length_c   1.000
_cell.angle_alpha   90.00
_cell.angle_beta   90.00
_cell.angle_gamma   90.00
#
_symmetry.space_group_name_H-M   'P 1'
#
loop_
_entity.id
_entity.type
_entity.pdbx_description
1 polymer ?
#
loop_
_entity_poly.entity_id
_entity_poly.type
_entity_poly.pdbx_seq_one_letter_code
_entity_poly.pdbx_strand_id
1 'polypeptide(L)'
;MTAFEKITAQQGEEGTPVWMVGEQLKDMIRDCPGWQELVDQDLENESMSLVECEKKLKAYADKHKKNGFACVVPSVAEKIIRDFYGLTDEARGAKHGGGNIINLADFF
;
A
#
# COMPACT_ATOMS: atom_id res chain seq x y z
N MET A 1 7.51 -1.29 -17.88
CA MET A 1 7.18 -0.28 -16.86
C MET A 1 7.47 -0.89 -15.51
N THR A 2 7.99 -0.13 -14.56
CA THR A 2 8.15 -0.54 -13.17
C THR A 2 6.80 -0.49 -12.44
N ALA A 3 6.68 -1.17 -11.29
CA ALA A 3 5.48 -1.07 -10.44
C ALA A 3 5.11 0.40 -10.14
N PHE A 4 6.10 1.25 -9.84
CA PHE A 4 5.88 2.67 -9.58
C PHE A 4 5.28 3.42 -10.78
N GLU A 5 5.72 3.11 -11.99
CA GLU A 5 5.18 3.69 -13.23
C GLU A 5 3.74 3.20 -13.49
N LYS A 6 3.46 1.91 -13.28
CA LYS A 6 2.11 1.35 -13.42
C LYS A 6 1.14 1.94 -12.40
N ILE A 7 1.56 2.08 -11.15
CA ILE A 7 0.79 2.76 -10.10
C ILE A 7 0.49 4.19 -10.57
N THR A 8 1.51 4.94 -10.99
CA THR A 8 1.34 6.34 -11.43
C THR A 8 0.39 6.46 -12.62
N ALA A 9 0.45 5.52 -13.58
CA ALA A 9 -0.46 5.49 -14.72
C ALA A 9 -1.92 5.25 -14.32
N GLN A 10 -2.17 4.52 -13.22
CA GLN A 10 -3.52 4.23 -12.72
C GLN A 10 -4.08 5.29 -11.74
N GLN A 11 -3.24 6.19 -11.20
CA GLN A 11 -3.65 7.12 -10.14
C GLN A 11 -4.61 8.23 -10.58
N GLY A 12 -4.67 8.55 -11.88
CA GLY A 12 -5.56 9.61 -12.38
C GLY A 12 -5.21 10.99 -11.79
N GLU A 13 -6.23 11.74 -11.36
CA GLU A 13 -6.08 13.09 -10.80
C GLU A 13 -5.60 13.06 -9.34
N GLU A 14 -4.69 13.99 -9.02
CA GLU A 14 -4.14 14.16 -7.67
C GLU A 14 -5.23 14.48 -6.63
N GLY A 15 -5.09 13.94 -5.43
CA GLY A 15 -6.04 14.14 -4.34
C GLY A 15 -7.32 13.30 -4.43
N THR A 16 -7.50 12.50 -5.49
CA THR A 16 -8.60 11.54 -5.58
C THR A 16 -8.36 10.32 -4.67
N PRO A 17 -9.42 9.58 -4.30
CA PRO A 17 -9.27 8.35 -3.51
C PRO A 17 -8.35 7.32 -4.17
N VAL A 18 -8.45 7.14 -5.49
CA VAL A 18 -7.58 6.23 -6.25
C VAL A 18 -6.13 6.69 -6.22
N TRP A 19 -5.89 8.00 -6.36
CA TRP A 19 -4.55 8.57 -6.23
C TRP A 19 -3.94 8.28 -4.85
N MET A 20 -4.72 8.46 -3.77
CA MET A 20 -4.29 8.20 -2.40
C MET A 20 -3.94 6.72 -2.16
N VAL A 21 -4.72 5.79 -2.72
CA VAL A 21 -4.40 4.35 -2.66
C VAL A 21 -3.06 4.08 -3.36
N GLY A 22 -2.84 4.70 -4.51
CA GLY A 22 -1.56 4.58 -5.22
C GLY A 22 -0.38 5.10 -4.41
N GLU A 23 -0.49 6.27 -3.76
CA GLU A 23 0.61 6.82 -2.94
C GLU A 23 0.91 5.92 -1.76
N GLN A 24 -0.13 5.45 -1.05
CA GLN A 24 0.04 4.52 0.06
C GLN A 24 0.73 3.21 -0.39
N LEU A 25 0.36 2.67 -1.54
CA LEU A 25 0.99 1.46 -2.09
C LEU A 25 2.45 1.70 -2.48
N LYS A 26 2.81 2.88 -3.02
CA LYS A 26 4.20 3.23 -3.27
C LYS A 26 5.01 3.30 -1.99
N ASP A 27 4.48 3.93 -0.94
CA ASP A 27 5.15 4.01 0.37
C ASP A 27 5.36 2.61 0.96
N MET A 28 4.36 1.75 0.89
CA MET A 28 4.48 0.34 1.31
C MET A 28 5.58 -0.42 0.55
N ILE A 29 5.71 -0.22 -0.77
CA ILE A 29 6.78 -0.85 -1.57
C ILE A 29 8.16 -0.26 -1.23
N ARG A 30 8.24 1.05 -0.92
CA ARG A 30 9.50 1.67 -0.48
C ARG A 30 9.98 1.06 0.84
N ASP A 31 9.06 0.83 1.78
CA ASP A 31 9.35 0.20 3.07
C ASP A 31 9.65 -1.30 2.94
N CYS A 32 9.00 -1.97 1.98
CA CYS A 32 9.19 -3.38 1.68
C CYS A 32 9.34 -3.63 0.17
N PRO A 33 10.57 -3.49 -0.37
CA PRO A 33 10.83 -3.69 -1.81
C PRO A 33 10.49 -5.10 -2.32
N GLY A 34 10.43 -6.09 -1.43
CA GLY A 34 10.05 -7.47 -1.77
C GLY A 34 8.63 -7.63 -2.33
N TRP A 35 7.76 -6.64 -2.14
CA TRP A 35 6.40 -6.63 -2.71
C TRP A 35 6.35 -6.15 -4.17
N GLN A 36 7.44 -5.54 -4.67
CA GLN A 36 7.43 -4.85 -5.96
C GLN A 36 7.06 -5.76 -7.13
N GLU A 37 7.61 -6.97 -7.19
CA GLU A 37 7.37 -7.90 -8.30
C GLU A 37 5.91 -8.39 -8.35
N LEU A 38 5.34 -8.73 -7.19
CA LEU A 38 3.94 -9.15 -7.10
C LEU A 38 2.99 -8.04 -7.51
N VAL A 39 3.20 -6.82 -6.99
CA VAL A 39 2.38 -5.66 -7.36
C VAL A 39 2.53 -5.33 -8.84
N ASP A 40 3.74 -5.43 -9.41
CA ASP A 40 3.97 -5.20 -10.83
C ASP A 40 3.13 -6.16 -11.70
N GLN A 41 3.11 -7.45 -11.34
CA GLN A 41 2.33 -8.46 -12.04
C GLN A 41 0.82 -8.24 -11.86
N ASP A 42 0.38 -7.97 -10.63
CA ASP A 42 -1.04 -7.79 -10.32
C ASP A 42 -1.64 -6.59 -11.05
N LEU A 43 -0.91 -5.47 -11.15
CA LEU A 43 -1.41 -4.26 -11.82
C LEU A 43 -1.64 -4.41 -13.34
N GLU A 44 -1.18 -5.50 -13.96
CA GLU A 44 -1.53 -5.87 -15.35
C GLU A 44 -2.94 -6.46 -15.46
N ASN A 45 -3.54 -6.90 -14.35
CA ASN A 45 -4.88 -7.45 -14.29
C ASN A 45 -5.88 -6.36 -13.84
N GLU A 46 -6.88 -6.07 -14.67
CA GLU A 46 -7.91 -5.06 -14.37
C GLU A 46 -8.62 -5.30 -13.03
N SER A 47 -8.81 -6.57 -12.63
CA SER A 47 -9.42 -6.94 -11.35
C SER A 47 -8.55 -6.64 -10.12
N MET A 48 -7.26 -6.35 -10.33
CA MET A 48 -6.28 -5.99 -9.32
C MET A 48 -5.83 -4.53 -9.48
N SER A 49 -6.58 -3.72 -10.22
CA SER A 49 -6.29 -2.29 -10.40
C SER A 49 -6.44 -1.47 -9.11
N LEU A 50 -5.85 -0.27 -9.09
CA LEU A 50 -6.01 0.68 -7.97
C LEU A 50 -7.48 1.07 -7.74
N VAL A 51 -8.29 1.11 -8.80
CA VAL A 51 -9.73 1.39 -8.71
C VAL A 51 -10.47 0.28 -7.96
N GLU A 52 -10.13 -0.99 -8.24
CA GLU A 52 -10.72 -2.11 -7.51
C GLU A 52 -10.23 -2.17 -6.05
N CYS A 53 -8.97 -1.80 -5.79
CA CYS A 53 -8.46 -1.66 -4.44
C CYS A 53 -9.19 -0.54 -3.68
N GLU A 54 -9.36 0.64 -4.28
CA GLU A 54 -10.12 1.77 -3.71
C GLU A 54 -11.53 1.36 -3.31
N LYS A 55 -12.23 0.57 -4.14
CA LYS A 55 -13.56 0.05 -3.80
C LYS A 55 -13.57 -0.77 -2.52
N LYS A 56 -12.49 -1.50 -2.20
CA LYS A 56 -12.36 -2.22 -0.91
C LYS A 56 -12.25 -1.26 0.26
N LEU A 57 -11.41 -0.21 0.12
CA LEU A 57 -11.28 0.82 1.16
C LEU A 57 -12.60 1.57 1.36
N LYS A 58 -13.28 1.94 0.27
CA LYS A 58 -14.59 2.60 0.31
C LYS A 58 -15.66 1.73 0.97
N ALA A 59 -15.74 0.45 0.61
CA ALA A 59 -16.70 -0.47 1.23
C ALA A 59 -16.47 -0.61 2.74
N TYR A 60 -15.21 -0.65 3.18
CA TYR A 60 -14.88 -0.60 4.60
C TYR A 60 -15.31 0.73 5.23
N ALA A 61 -14.97 1.86 4.62
CA ALA A 61 -15.32 3.20 5.12
C ALA A 61 -16.84 3.35 5.28
N ASP A 62 -17.62 2.94 4.29
CA ASP A 62 -19.09 3.02 4.28
C ASP A 62 -19.70 2.12 5.37
N LYS A 63 -19.15 0.91 5.59
CA LYS A 63 -19.58 0.00 6.66
C LYS A 63 -19.27 0.54 8.07
N HIS A 64 -18.20 1.31 8.22
CA HIS A 64 -17.72 1.84 9.50
C HIS A 64 -18.09 3.31 9.75
N LYS A 65 -18.94 3.89 8.89
CA LYS A 65 -19.43 5.26 8.96
C LYS A 65 -20.20 5.52 10.27
N LYS A 66 -19.89 6.62 10.95
CA LYS A 66 -20.58 7.07 12.17
C LYS A 66 -21.03 8.52 12.01
N ASN A 67 -22.29 8.81 12.30
CA ASN A 67 -22.86 10.17 12.28
C ASN A 67 -22.59 10.93 10.95
N GLY A 68 -22.68 10.25 9.81
CA GLY A 68 -22.43 10.89 8.51
C GLY A 68 -20.95 10.98 8.11
N PHE A 69 -20.01 10.63 9.00
CA PHE A 69 -18.57 10.68 8.77
C PHE A 69 -17.98 9.27 8.62
N ALA A 70 -17.21 9.05 7.56
CA ALA A 70 -16.48 7.81 7.31
C ALA A 70 -15.00 8.14 7.22
N CYS A 71 -14.17 7.33 7.88
CA CYS A 71 -12.73 7.45 7.85
C CYS A 71 -12.11 6.06 7.95
N VAL A 72 -11.06 5.84 7.15
CA VAL A 72 -10.19 4.67 7.26
C VAL A 72 -8.88 5.18 7.83
N VAL A 73 -8.50 4.67 9.00
CA VAL A 73 -7.21 5.03 9.60
C VAL A 73 -6.07 4.38 8.78
N PRO A 74 -4.87 4.99 8.73
CA PRO A 74 -3.78 4.51 7.87
C PRO A 74 -3.44 3.02 8.05
N SER A 75 -3.37 2.53 9.29
CA SER A 75 -3.07 1.11 9.58
C SER A 75 -4.15 0.14 9.06
N VAL A 76 -5.40 0.59 8.98
CA VAL A 76 -6.49 -0.21 8.41
C VAL A 76 -6.46 -0.16 6.88
N ALA A 77 -6.15 1.00 6.30
CA ALA A 77 -5.97 1.14 4.86
C ALA A 77 -4.83 0.23 4.38
N GLU A 78 -3.68 0.26 5.04
CA GLU A 78 -2.55 -0.63 4.77
C GLU A 78 -2.98 -2.10 4.82
N LYS A 79 -3.69 -2.51 5.88
CA LYS A 79 -4.19 -3.88 5.99
C LYS A 79 -5.08 -4.27 4.81
N ILE A 80 -6.02 -3.40 4.41
CA ILE A 80 -6.92 -3.67 3.28
C ILE A 80 -6.12 -3.79 1.97
N ILE A 81 -5.13 -2.94 1.75
CA ILE A 81 -4.25 -2.98 0.56
C ILE A 81 -3.45 -4.29 0.56
N ARG A 82 -2.88 -4.68 1.71
CA ARG A 82 -2.15 -5.95 1.86
C ARG A 82 -3.05 -7.15 1.58
N ASP A 83 -4.24 -7.18 2.15
CA ASP A 83 -5.20 -8.27 1.94
C ASP A 83 -5.65 -8.34 0.47
N PHE A 84 -5.79 -7.20 -0.20
CA PHE A 84 -6.19 -7.13 -1.60
C PHE A 84 -5.13 -7.67 -2.56
N TYR A 85 -3.86 -7.28 -2.36
CA TYR A 85 -2.72 -7.70 -3.19
C TYR A 85 -1.99 -8.95 -2.67
N GLY A 86 -2.45 -9.57 -1.58
CA GLY A 86 -1.78 -10.73 -0.98
C GLY A 86 -0.38 -10.44 -0.42
N LEU A 87 -0.15 -9.23 0.10
CA LEU A 87 1.16 -8.79 0.59
C LEU A 87 1.47 -9.35 1.98
N THR A 88 2.18 -10.49 2.03
CA THR A 88 2.57 -11.16 3.27
C THR A 88 3.90 -10.63 3.83
N ASP A 89 4.11 -10.83 5.13
CA ASP A 89 5.38 -10.49 5.79
C ASP A 89 6.55 -11.39 5.34
N GLU A 90 6.28 -12.50 4.66
CA GLU A 90 7.33 -13.38 4.09
C GLU A 90 8.12 -12.63 3.01
N ALA A 91 7.45 -11.83 2.20
CA ALA A 91 8.09 -10.93 1.23
C ALA A 91 8.84 -9.77 1.91
N ARG A 92 8.46 -9.40 3.15
CA ARG A 92 9.21 -8.48 4.02
C ARG A 92 10.50 -9.09 4.54
N GLY A 93 10.55 -10.42 4.64
CA GLY A 93 11.70 -11.21 5.08
C GLY A 93 12.80 -11.41 4.04
N ALA A 94 12.62 -10.96 2.79
CA ALA A 94 13.62 -11.19 1.75
C ALA A 94 14.91 -10.38 1.93
N LYS A 95 14.91 -9.19 2.57
CA LYS A 95 16.12 -8.51 3.12
C LYS A 95 15.75 -7.43 4.14
N HIS A 96 15.78 -7.75 5.44
CA HIS A 96 16.03 -6.78 6.52
C HIS A 96 16.72 -7.44 7.72
N GLY A 97 17.76 -8.23 7.45
CA GLY A 97 18.72 -8.71 8.45
C GLY A 97 19.93 -7.78 8.61
N GLY A 98 19.75 -6.46 8.48
CA GLY A 98 20.88 -5.53 8.37
C GLY A 98 20.58 -4.07 8.73
N GLY A 99 19.58 -3.81 9.58
CA GLY A 99 19.50 -2.50 10.22
C GLY A 99 20.70 -2.37 11.14
N ASN A 100 21.67 -1.51 10.80
CA ASN A 100 22.72 -1.11 11.73
C ASN A 100 22.04 -0.57 12.98
N ILE A 101 22.04 -1.36 14.05
CA ILE A 101 21.63 -0.91 15.37
C ILE A 101 22.66 0.12 15.80
N ILE A 102 22.32 1.39 15.63
CA ILE A 102 23.09 2.50 16.20
C ILE A 102 22.81 2.46 17.70
N ASN A 103 23.81 2.09 18.49
CA ASN A 103 23.69 2.12 19.94
C ASN A 103 23.83 3.58 20.39
N LEU A 104 22.79 4.11 21.02
CA LEU A 104 22.79 5.48 21.53
C LEU A 104 23.88 5.71 22.59
N ALA A 105 24.34 4.65 23.25
CA ALA A 105 25.45 4.70 24.20
C ALA A 105 26.81 5.02 23.54
N ASP A 106 26.94 4.88 22.21
CA ASP A 106 28.19 5.20 21.50
C ASP A 106 28.39 6.73 21.33
N PHE A 107 27.42 7.56 21.76
CA PHE A 107 27.43 9.02 21.61
C PHE A 107 27.60 9.80 22.94
N PHE A 108 27.79 9.12 24.07
CA PHE A 108 27.93 9.74 25.40
C PHE A 108 29.17 9.25 26.14
#